data_AF-A0A968THH6-F1
#
_entry.id   AF-A0A968THH6-F1
#
_cell.length_a   1.000
_cell.length_b   1.000
_cell.length_c   1.000
_cell.angle_alpha   90.00
_cell.angle_beta   90.00
_cell.angle_gamma   90.00
#
_symmetry.space_group_name_H-M   'P 1'
#
loop_
_entity.id
_entity.type
_entity.pdbx_description
1 polymer ?
#
loop_
_entity_poly.entity_id
_entity_poly.type
_entity_poly.pdbx_seq_one_letter_code
_entity_poly.pdbx_strand_id
1 'polypeptide(L)'
;MPTIPRKWPSELEPEREQMLQAATEAAQLLLDAQYKLDTARDKVRANPNLVLVLLAESDRMVYNALARLERIQRYIAVCRGAPLGGRWPSVAMRQRDQAAQAVQQASDVLSQAQEVLSDAIEKSHSNPALVETMIATVSYRQARALMLVERIARLMTEAAVGRE
;
A
#
# COMPACT_ATOMS: atom_id res chain seq x y z
N MET A 1 -28.49 -28.76 7.67
CA MET A 1 -27.70 -28.31 6.50
C MET A 1 -26.31 -27.95 7.00
N PRO A 2 -25.22 -28.42 6.39
CA PRO A 2 -23.89 -27.96 6.78
C PRO A 2 -23.77 -26.49 6.40
N THR A 3 -23.47 -25.63 7.38
CA THR A 3 -23.18 -24.22 7.13
C THR A 3 -21.90 -24.16 6.31
N ILE A 4 -21.99 -23.55 5.12
CA ILE A 4 -20.78 -23.28 4.32
C ILE A 4 -19.96 -22.28 5.15
N PRO A 5 -18.71 -22.60 5.51
CA PRO A 5 -17.89 -21.71 6.31
C PRO A 5 -17.78 -20.37 5.59
N ARG A 6 -17.84 -19.25 6.33
CA ARG A 6 -17.64 -17.89 5.78
C ARG A 6 -16.25 -17.34 6.07
N LYS A 7 -15.53 -17.94 7.02
CA LYS A 7 -14.18 -17.56 7.44
C LYS A 7 -13.14 -17.97 6.41
N TRP A 8 -11.95 -17.42 6.57
CA TRP A 8 -10.79 -18.00 5.93
C TRP A 8 -10.50 -19.42 6.47
N PRO A 9 -9.97 -20.31 5.62
CA PRO A 9 -9.50 -21.63 6.06
C PRO A 9 -8.43 -21.48 7.14
N SER A 10 -8.54 -22.27 8.21
CA SER A 10 -7.60 -22.24 9.34
C SER A 10 -6.15 -22.48 8.92
N GLU A 11 -5.94 -23.27 7.87
CA GLU A 11 -4.64 -23.59 7.29
C GLU A 11 -3.97 -22.37 6.65
N LEU A 12 -4.72 -21.31 6.36
CA LEU A 12 -4.25 -20.07 5.70
C LEU A 12 -4.38 -18.83 6.58
N GLU A 13 -4.73 -19.02 7.85
CA GLU A 13 -4.71 -17.93 8.82
C GLU A 13 -3.33 -17.28 9.00
N PRO A 14 -2.21 -18.04 9.01
CA PRO A 14 -0.87 -17.43 9.07
C PRO A 14 -0.62 -16.48 7.90
N GLU A 15 -0.98 -16.85 6.67
CA GLU A 15 -0.84 -16.00 5.49
C GLU A 15 -1.72 -14.75 5.59
N ARG A 16 -2.96 -14.88 6.07
CA ARG A 16 -3.86 -13.75 6.29
C ARG A 16 -3.28 -12.75 7.28
N GLU A 17 -2.75 -13.22 8.41
CA GLU A 17 -2.12 -12.36 9.41
C GLU A 17 -0.89 -11.65 8.85
N GLN A 18 -0.06 -12.35 8.09
CA GLN A 18 1.10 -11.76 7.43
C GLN A 18 0.70 -10.70 6.39
N MET A 19 -0.41 -10.91 5.66
CA MET A 19 -0.96 -9.89 4.76
C MET A 19 -1.46 -8.66 5.51
N LEU A 20 -2.15 -8.86 6.65
CA LEU A 20 -2.64 -7.76 7.49
C LEU A 20 -1.49 -6.96 8.09
N GLN A 21 -0.45 -7.63 8.58
CA GLN A 21 0.75 -6.99 9.10
C GLN A 21 1.45 -6.17 8.01
N ALA A 22 1.69 -6.76 6.84
CA ALA A 22 2.33 -6.07 5.73
C ALA A 22 1.51 -4.86 5.24
N ALA A 23 0.18 -4.95 5.22
CA ALA A 23 -0.69 -3.82 4.88
C ALA A 23 -0.61 -2.71 5.93
N THR A 24 -0.56 -3.05 7.21
CA THR A 24 -0.43 -2.08 8.31
C THR A 24 0.93 -1.36 8.25
N GLU A 25 2.01 -2.11 8.00
CA GLU A 25 3.35 -1.54 7.81
C GLU A 25 3.40 -0.62 6.58
N ALA A 26 2.78 -1.02 5.46
CA ALA A 26 2.69 -0.18 4.26
C ALA A 26 1.92 1.11 4.53
N ALA A 27 0.80 1.04 5.27
CA ALA A 27 0.03 2.23 5.63
C ALA A 27 0.85 3.21 6.46
N GLN A 28 1.59 2.72 7.46
CA GLN A 28 2.46 3.57 8.27
C GLN A 28 3.54 4.27 7.43
N LEU A 29 4.20 3.53 6.53
CA LEU A 29 5.19 4.11 5.61
C LEU A 29 4.60 5.22 4.73
N LEU A 30 3.36 5.05 4.26
CA LEU A 30 2.70 6.07 3.45
C LEU A 30 2.31 7.31 4.26
N LEU A 31 1.89 7.14 5.51
CA LEU A 31 1.62 8.26 6.42
C LEU A 31 2.90 9.05 6.73
N ASP A 32 4.00 8.34 7.01
CA ASP A 32 5.29 8.97 7.24
C ASP A 32 5.78 9.71 5.98
N ALA A 33 5.61 9.11 4.79
CA ALA A 33 5.97 9.74 3.52
C ALA A 33 5.17 11.02 3.26
N GLN A 34 3.86 11.01 3.53
CA GLN A 34 3.02 12.20 3.43
C GLN A 34 3.49 13.31 4.36
N TYR A 35 3.81 12.99 5.61
CA TYR A 35 4.35 13.98 6.55
C TYR A 35 5.63 14.65 6.04
N LYS A 36 6.51 13.87 5.38
CA LYS A 36 7.73 14.40 4.75
C LYS A 36 7.41 15.31 3.57
N LEU A 37 6.43 14.95 2.75
CA LEU A 37 5.99 15.77 1.61
C LEU A 37 5.36 17.09 2.04
N ASP A 38 4.51 17.07 3.07
CA ASP A 38 3.91 18.28 3.62
C ASP A 38 4.99 19.22 4.17
N THR A 39 5.96 18.65 4.91
CA THR A 39 7.12 19.42 5.40
C THR A 39 7.97 19.95 4.24
N ALA A 40 8.17 19.15 3.19
CA ALA A 40 8.93 19.57 2.01
C ALA A 40 8.24 20.75 1.32
N ARG A 41 6.93 20.66 1.13
CA ARG A 41 6.09 21.71 0.52
C ARG A 41 6.27 23.05 1.22
N ASP A 42 6.18 23.06 2.55
CA ASP A 42 6.35 24.28 3.37
C ASP A 42 7.75 24.89 3.26
N LYS A 43 8.75 24.09 2.87
CA LYS A 43 10.15 24.49 2.80
C LYS A 43 10.68 24.72 1.39
N VAL A 44 9.89 24.44 0.34
CA VAL A 44 10.28 24.54 -1.08
C VAL A 44 11.05 25.82 -1.41
N ARG A 45 10.59 26.97 -0.90
CA ARG A 45 11.21 28.27 -1.18
C ARG A 45 12.21 28.73 -0.12
N ALA A 46 12.15 28.14 1.07
CA ALA A 46 12.92 28.61 2.22
C ALA A 46 14.22 27.80 2.44
N ASN A 47 14.22 26.51 2.11
CA ASN A 47 15.37 25.64 2.31
C ASN A 47 15.39 24.50 1.26
N PRO A 48 15.94 24.75 0.06
CA PRO A 48 15.98 23.77 -1.03
C PRO A 48 16.75 22.49 -0.69
N ASN A 49 17.80 22.59 0.13
CA ASN A 49 18.58 21.42 0.54
C ASN A 49 17.77 20.50 1.47
N LEU A 50 17.01 21.07 2.39
CA LEU A 50 16.11 20.29 3.24
C LEU A 50 14.99 19.64 2.41
N VAL A 51 14.46 20.34 1.41
CA VAL A 51 13.45 19.80 0.49
C VAL A 51 13.97 18.56 -0.22
N LEU A 52 15.19 18.62 -0.76
CA LEU A 52 15.83 17.46 -1.40
C LEU A 52 15.91 16.25 -0.47
N VAL A 53 16.32 16.45 0.79
CA VAL A 53 16.39 15.38 1.79
C VAL A 53 15.01 14.80 2.07
N LEU A 54 13.99 15.64 2.26
CA LEU A 54 12.63 15.20 2.55
C LEU A 54 11.99 14.45 1.36
N LEU A 55 12.27 14.88 0.13
CA LEU A 55 11.84 14.18 -1.08
C LEU A 55 12.50 12.79 -1.18
N ALA A 56 13.81 12.70 -0.92
CA ALA A 56 14.53 11.43 -0.94
C ALA A 56 14.07 10.46 0.18
N GLU A 57 13.77 10.98 1.37
CA GLU A 57 13.18 10.18 2.45
C GLU A 57 11.78 9.67 2.08
N SER A 58 10.93 10.53 1.50
CA SER A 58 9.61 10.14 1.00
C SER A 58 9.72 9.06 -0.09
N ASP A 59 10.66 9.20 -1.03
CA ASP A 59 10.90 8.20 -2.08
C ASP A 59 11.28 6.83 -1.50
N ARG A 60 12.21 6.81 -0.55
CA ARG A 60 12.56 5.58 0.18
C ARG A 60 11.38 4.94 0.89
N MET A 61 10.50 5.74 1.50
CA MET A 61 9.30 5.23 2.17
C MET A 61 8.29 4.64 1.17
N VAL A 62 8.08 5.29 0.02
CA VAL A 62 7.25 4.77 -1.08
C VAL A 62 7.81 3.44 -1.60
N TYR A 63 9.13 3.36 -1.82
CA TYR A 63 9.79 2.12 -2.23
C TYR A 63 9.59 0.99 -1.21
N ASN A 64 9.73 1.27 0.08
CA ASN A 64 9.49 0.28 1.12
C ASN A 64 8.02 -0.16 1.18
N ALA A 65 7.07 0.76 0.95
CA ALA A 65 5.65 0.44 0.89
C ALA A 65 5.34 -0.48 -0.31
N LEU A 66 5.95 -0.23 -1.48
CA LEU A 66 5.88 -1.11 -2.65
C LEU A 66 6.38 -2.53 -2.31
N ALA A 67 7.51 -2.65 -1.62
CA ALA A 67 8.03 -3.96 -1.20
C ALA A 67 7.06 -4.71 -0.26
N ARG A 68 6.27 -3.99 0.56
CA ARG A 68 5.21 -4.60 1.37
C ARG A 68 4.02 -5.06 0.53
N LEU A 69 3.62 -4.29 -0.48
CA LEU A 69 2.58 -4.69 -1.42
C LEU A 69 2.98 -5.95 -2.21
N GLU A 70 4.23 -6.03 -2.68
CA GLU A 70 4.75 -7.25 -3.31
C GLU A 70 4.68 -8.46 -2.38
N ARG A 71 5.01 -8.27 -1.09
CA ARG A 71 4.92 -9.33 -0.09
C ARG A 71 3.48 -9.83 0.07
N ILE A 72 2.50 -8.91 0.13
CA ILE A 72 1.08 -9.27 0.15
C ILE A 72 0.71 -10.07 -1.10
N GLN A 73 1.15 -9.64 -2.28
CA GLN A 73 0.89 -10.35 -3.54
C GLN A 73 1.41 -11.79 -3.52
N ARG A 74 2.59 -12.03 -2.93
CA ARG A 74 3.14 -13.38 -2.74
C ARG A 74 2.26 -14.23 -1.81
N TYR A 75 1.78 -13.68 -0.69
CA TYR A 75 0.86 -14.41 0.20
C TYR A 75 -0.48 -14.73 -0.48
N ILE A 76 -1.01 -13.82 -1.30
CA ILE A 76 -2.20 -14.07 -2.11
C ILE A 76 -1.97 -15.24 -3.08
N ALA A 77 -0.78 -15.32 -3.70
CA ALA A 77 -0.43 -16.43 -4.58
C ALA A 77 -0.36 -17.77 -3.83
N VAL A 78 0.24 -17.79 -2.63
CA VAL A 78 0.24 -18.97 -1.75
C VAL A 78 -1.20 -19.41 -1.45
N CYS A 79 -2.06 -18.48 -1.03
CA CYS A 79 -3.47 -18.77 -0.78
C CYS A 79 -4.18 -19.34 -2.02
N ARG A 80 -3.88 -18.83 -3.22
CA ARG A 80 -4.47 -19.36 -4.47
C ARG A 80 -4.01 -20.78 -4.79
N GLY A 81 -2.77 -21.12 -4.47
CA GLY A 81 -2.19 -22.45 -4.74
C GLY A 81 -2.45 -23.50 -3.67
N ALA A 82 -2.98 -23.11 -2.51
CA ALA A 82 -3.17 -24.01 -1.38
C ALA A 82 -4.20 -25.11 -1.69
N PRO A 83 -3.83 -26.40 -1.60
CA PRO A 83 -4.74 -27.52 -1.79
C PRO A 83 -5.59 -27.68 -0.53
N LEU A 84 -6.65 -26.90 -0.42
CA LEU A 84 -7.60 -27.08 0.67
C LEU A 84 -8.45 -28.32 0.34
N GLY A 85 -8.46 -29.30 1.25
CA GLY A 85 -9.26 -30.53 1.16
C GLY A 85 -10.78 -30.32 1.18
N GLY A 86 -11.23 -29.08 0.98
CA GLY A 86 -12.61 -28.63 0.85
C GLY A 86 -12.68 -27.40 -0.07
N ARG A 87 -13.88 -27.05 -0.53
CA ARG A 87 -14.06 -25.84 -1.35
C ARG A 87 -13.80 -24.60 -0.49
N TRP A 88 -12.96 -23.69 -1.00
CA TRP A 88 -12.85 -22.35 -0.44
C TRP A 88 -14.25 -21.74 -0.23
N PRO A 89 -14.51 -21.13 0.94
CA PRO A 89 -15.66 -20.27 1.14
C PRO A 89 -15.76 -19.20 0.05
N SER A 90 -16.92 -19.07 -0.60
CA SER A 90 -17.12 -18.09 -1.67
C SER A 90 -16.84 -16.65 -1.22
N VAL A 91 -17.15 -16.34 0.05
CA VAL A 91 -16.84 -15.05 0.68
C VAL A 91 -15.32 -14.85 0.82
N ALA A 92 -14.59 -15.84 1.33
CA ALA A 92 -13.14 -15.76 1.47
C ALA A 92 -12.42 -15.65 0.10
N MET A 93 -12.88 -16.39 -0.92
CA MET A 93 -12.37 -16.24 -2.29
C MET A 93 -12.55 -14.81 -2.80
N ARG A 94 -13.76 -14.27 -2.64
CA ARG A 94 -14.09 -12.91 -3.08
C ARG A 94 -13.24 -11.87 -2.35
N GLN A 95 -13.06 -12.00 -1.04
CA GLN A 95 -12.22 -11.09 -0.25
C GLN A 95 -10.76 -11.15 -0.70
N ARG A 96 -10.20 -12.36 -0.90
CA ARG A 96 -8.85 -12.55 -1.43
C ARG A 96 -8.68 -11.90 -2.80
N ASP A 97 -9.62 -12.11 -3.71
CA ASP A 97 -9.52 -11.56 -5.07
C ASP A 97 -9.73 -10.04 -5.11
N GLN A 98 -10.59 -9.50 -4.25
CA GLN A 98 -10.70 -8.06 -4.03
C GLN A 98 -9.44 -7.45 -3.42
N ALA A 99 -8.81 -8.15 -2.47
CA ALA A 99 -7.52 -7.73 -1.91
C ALA A 99 -6.44 -7.74 -2.99
N ALA A 100 -6.39 -8.76 -3.85
CA ALA A 100 -5.45 -8.84 -4.97
C ALA A 100 -5.60 -7.66 -5.94
N GLN A 101 -6.84 -7.29 -6.27
CA GLN A 101 -7.11 -6.12 -7.11
C GLN A 101 -6.68 -4.82 -6.43
N ALA A 102 -6.95 -4.67 -5.13
CA ALA A 102 -6.54 -3.49 -4.37
C ALA A 102 -5.00 -3.38 -4.28
N VAL A 103 -4.30 -4.50 -4.10
CA VAL A 103 -2.82 -4.56 -4.10
C VAL A 103 -2.29 -4.07 -5.43
N GLN A 104 -2.79 -4.61 -6.56
CA GLN A 104 -2.34 -4.20 -7.88
C GLN A 104 -2.56 -2.69 -8.11
N GLN A 105 -3.75 -2.19 -7.79
CA GLN A 105 -4.06 -0.77 -7.93
C GLN A 105 -3.18 0.11 -7.05
N ALA A 106 -2.87 -0.32 -5.82
CA ALA A 106 -2.00 0.41 -4.91
C ALA A 106 -0.57 0.44 -5.45
N SER A 107 -0.06 -0.69 -5.94
CA SER A 107 1.27 -0.79 -6.55
C SER A 107 1.40 0.13 -7.76
N ASP A 108 0.44 0.09 -8.70
CA ASP A 108 0.47 0.93 -9.90
C ASP A 108 0.49 2.43 -9.55
N VAL A 109 -0.32 2.84 -8.57
CA VAL A 109 -0.39 4.23 -8.12
C VAL A 109 0.90 4.66 -7.40
N LEU A 110 1.50 3.78 -6.60
CA LEU A 110 2.76 4.07 -5.91
C LEU A 110 3.96 4.10 -6.87
N SER A 111 4.02 3.22 -7.86
CA SER A 111 5.06 3.29 -8.91
C SER A 111 4.99 4.62 -9.65
N GLN A 112 3.79 5.07 -10.03
CA GLN A 112 3.62 6.40 -10.62
C GLN A 112 4.01 7.54 -9.66
N ALA A 113 3.72 7.41 -8.35
CA ALA A 113 4.16 8.39 -7.36
C ALA A 113 5.70 8.45 -7.28
N GLN A 114 6.37 7.30 -7.35
CA GLN A 114 7.82 7.17 -7.32
C GLN A 114 8.51 7.82 -8.54
N GLU A 115 7.94 7.65 -9.72
CA GLU A 115 8.42 8.32 -10.95
C GLU A 115 8.38 9.84 -10.79
N VAL A 116 7.28 10.39 -10.25
CA VAL A 116 7.17 11.84 -10.03
C VAL A 116 8.09 12.32 -8.91
N LEU A 117 8.32 11.50 -7.88
CA LEU A 117 9.30 11.81 -6.83
C LEU A 117 10.72 11.90 -7.39
N SER A 118 11.12 10.93 -8.22
CA SER A 118 12.41 10.94 -8.91
C SER A 118 12.60 12.22 -9.72
N ASP A 119 11.61 12.57 -10.55
CA ASP A 119 11.66 13.81 -11.33
C ASP A 119 11.71 15.06 -10.42
N ALA A 120 11.02 15.05 -9.27
CA ALA A 120 10.98 16.19 -8.36
C ALA A 120 12.32 16.41 -7.66
N ILE A 121 13.02 15.30 -7.34
CA ILE A 121 14.39 15.32 -6.81
C ILE A 121 15.33 15.96 -7.82
N GLU A 122 15.28 15.55 -9.08
CA GLU A 122 16.12 16.10 -10.16
C GLU A 122 15.87 17.60 -10.39
N LYS A 123 14.60 18.02 -10.32
CA LYS A 123 14.17 19.40 -10.62
C LYS A 123 14.17 20.33 -9.40
N SER A 124 14.47 19.79 -8.21
CA SER A 124 14.42 20.48 -6.91
C SER A 124 15.18 21.81 -6.88
N HIS A 125 16.33 21.88 -7.56
CA HIS A 125 17.19 23.06 -7.59
C HIS A 125 16.90 24.04 -8.74
N SER A 126 16.21 23.60 -9.79
CA SER A 126 16.03 24.39 -11.02
C SER A 126 14.68 25.11 -11.07
N ASN A 127 13.62 24.53 -10.51
CA ASN A 127 12.29 25.11 -10.55
C ASN A 127 11.45 24.78 -9.31
N PRO A 128 11.55 25.59 -8.24
CA PRO A 128 10.81 25.35 -6.99
C PRO A 128 9.28 25.34 -7.18
N ALA A 129 8.75 26.16 -8.08
CA ALA A 129 7.30 26.20 -8.35
C ALA A 129 6.81 24.88 -8.98
N LEU A 130 7.59 24.29 -9.88
CA LEU A 130 7.30 22.97 -10.44
C LEU A 130 7.41 21.87 -9.39
N VAL A 131 8.41 21.95 -8.50
CA VAL A 131 8.58 20.98 -7.41
C VAL A 131 7.38 20.99 -6.48
N GLU A 132 6.84 22.18 -6.17
CA GLU A 132 5.62 22.33 -5.36
C GLU A 132 4.42 21.61 -5.99
N THR A 133 4.22 21.72 -7.31
CA THR A 133 3.11 21.03 -8.00
C THR A 133 3.32 19.52 -8.11
N MET A 134 4.57 19.08 -8.23
CA MET A 134 4.94 17.66 -8.22
C MET A 134 4.72 17.04 -6.84
N ILE A 135 5.11 17.72 -5.75
CA ILE A 135 4.81 17.29 -4.37
C ILE A 135 3.30 17.11 -4.18
N ALA A 136 2.47 18.05 -4.65
CA ALA A 136 1.02 17.93 -4.57
C ALA A 136 0.49 16.70 -5.35
N THR A 137 1.05 16.42 -6.53
CA THR A 137 0.71 15.24 -7.34
C THR A 137 1.06 13.94 -6.62
N VAL A 138 2.25 13.86 -6.04
CA VAL A 138 2.71 12.70 -5.26
C VAL A 138 1.82 12.50 -4.04
N SER A 139 1.53 13.57 -3.30
CA SER A 139 0.68 13.52 -2.10
C SER A 139 -0.70 12.95 -2.41
N TYR A 140 -1.32 13.38 -3.52
CA TYR A 140 -2.59 12.82 -3.98
C TYR A 140 -2.50 11.32 -4.29
N ARG A 141 -1.44 10.88 -4.98
CA ARG A 141 -1.23 9.47 -5.31
C ARG A 141 -0.98 8.62 -4.05
N GLN A 142 -0.17 9.11 -3.11
CA GLN A 142 0.05 8.45 -1.83
C GLN A 142 -1.25 8.31 -1.02
N ALA A 143 -2.08 9.36 -0.97
CA ALA A 143 -3.38 9.29 -0.30
C ALA A 143 -4.31 8.25 -0.94
N ARG A 144 -4.33 8.18 -2.28
CA ARG A 144 -5.07 7.15 -3.00
C ARG A 144 -4.55 5.74 -2.71
N ALA A 145 -3.24 5.55 -2.71
CA ALA A 145 -2.63 4.27 -2.37
C ALA A 145 -2.94 3.87 -0.92
N LEU A 146 -2.88 4.81 0.03
CA LEU A 146 -3.20 4.58 1.43
C LEU A 146 -4.63 4.05 1.60
N MET A 147 -5.62 4.66 0.94
CA MET A 147 -7.01 4.15 0.97
C MET A 147 -7.14 2.70 0.45
N LEU A 148 -6.35 2.34 -0.57
CA LEU A 148 -6.32 0.97 -1.09
C LEU A 148 -5.66 0.00 -0.12
N VAL A 149 -4.57 0.42 0.55
CA VAL A 149 -3.89 -0.34 1.60
C VAL A 149 -4.81 -0.58 2.80
N GLU A 150 -5.51 0.44 3.28
CA GLU A 150 -6.49 0.32 4.35
C GLU A 150 -7.64 -0.63 3.97
N ARG A 151 -8.06 -0.60 2.70
CA ARG A 151 -9.07 -1.55 2.19
C ARG A 151 -8.55 -2.99 2.24
N ILE A 152 -7.28 -3.23 1.91
CA ILE A 152 -6.66 -4.56 2.03
C ILE A 152 -6.69 -5.02 3.49
N ALA A 153 -6.25 -4.17 4.43
CA ALA A 153 -6.26 -4.47 5.86
C ALA A 153 -7.69 -4.79 6.36
N ARG A 154 -8.68 -4.02 5.91
CA ARG A 154 -10.09 -4.28 6.23
C ARG A 154 -10.56 -5.64 5.73
N LEU A 155 -10.28 -5.97 4.46
CA LEU A 155 -10.65 -7.28 3.88
C LEU A 155 -10.00 -8.44 4.63
N MET A 156 -8.74 -8.30 5.03
CA MET A 156 -8.03 -9.31 5.83
C MET A 156 -8.56 -9.39 7.27
N THR A 157 -9.15 -8.33 7.81
CA THR A 157 -9.76 -8.33 9.14
C THR A 157 -11.15 -8.98 9.10
N GLU A 158 -11.99 -8.59 8.14
CA GLU A 158 -13.34 -9.16 7.94
C GLU A 158 -13.30 -10.66 7.66
N ALA A 159 -12.26 -11.12 6.98
CA ALA A 159 -11.94 -12.51 6.73
C ALA A 159 -11.87 -13.39 7.99
N ALA A 160 -11.42 -12.83 9.12
CA ALA A 160 -11.33 -13.52 10.41
C ALA A 160 -12.69 -13.63 11.13
N VAL A 161 -13.64 -12.74 10.82
CA VAL A 161 -14.88 -12.55 11.59
C VAL A 161 -16.06 -13.37 11.04
N GLY A 162 -15.96 -13.96 9.85
CA GLY A 162 -17.06 -14.73 9.25
C GLY A 162 -17.69 -15.71 10.25
N ARG A 163 -19.01 -15.71 10.47
CA ARG A 163 -19.63 -16.67 11.41
C ARG A 163 -19.57 -18.09 10.82
N GLU A 164 -19.35 -19.09 11.68
CA GLU A 164 -19.44 -20.54 11.39
C GLU A 164 -20.83 -20.99 10.99
#